data_AF-A0A2V2CQM0-F1
#
_entry.id   AF-A0A2V2CQM0-F1
#
_cell.length_a   1.000
_cell.length_b   1.000
_cell.length_c   1.000
_cell.angle_alpha   90.00
_cell.angle_beta   90.00
_cell.angle_gamma   90.00
#
_symmetry.space_group_name_H-M   'P 1'
#
loop_
_entity.id
_entity.type
_entity.pdbx_description
1 polymer ?
#
loop_
_entity_poly.entity_id
_entity_poly.type
_entity_poly.pdbx_seq_one_letter_code
_entity_poly.pdbx_strand_id
1 'polypeptide(L)'
;MFKYGKKAGIMSIVLIVLAVVPLITAAIFVPQMPEQVAMRIAQSGEVMRWGSRYEMFVVPVFAVLLGLATYMSAGKQARAHEIDSPAMAVVTAERFLRNGIVTGVVLNLANAYMFYAALTGHGLF
;
A
#
# COMPACT_ATOMS: atom_id res chain seq x y z
N MET A 1 10.73 23.53 2.55
CA MET A 1 11.54 22.84 3.58
C MET A 1 10.62 21.90 4.36
N PHE A 2 11.02 20.64 4.62
CA PHE A 2 10.16 19.69 5.35
C PHE A 2 10.04 20.08 6.83
N LYS A 3 8.81 20.16 7.35
CA LYS A 3 8.52 20.67 8.71
C LYS A 3 9.23 19.88 9.82
N TYR A 4 9.30 18.56 9.69
CA TYR A 4 9.89 17.65 10.69
C TYR A 4 11.25 17.10 10.27
N GLY A 5 12.01 17.89 9.49
CA GLY A 5 13.34 17.52 9.02
C GLY A 5 13.34 16.70 7.72
N LYS A 6 14.53 16.60 7.13
CA LYS A 6 14.75 15.97 5.80
C LYS A 6 14.34 14.50 5.79
N LYS A 7 14.64 13.75 6.86
CA LYS A 7 14.33 12.32 6.97
C LYS A 7 12.83 12.04 6.94
N ALA A 8 12.05 12.73 7.78
CA ALA A 8 10.58 12.63 7.76
C ALA A 8 9.99 13.05 6.40
N GLY A 9 10.58 14.06 5.76
CA GLY A 9 10.24 14.46 4.41
C GLY A 9 10.40 13.35 3.37
N ILE A 10 11.57 12.71 3.34
CA ILE A 10 11.86 11.58 2.45
C ILE A 10 10.90 10.42 2.73
N MET A 11 10.67 10.07 4.00
CA MET A 11 9.75 8.99 4.36
C MET A 11 8.31 9.28 3.92
N SER A 12 7.89 10.54 3.94
CA SER A 12 6.57 10.94 3.43
C SER A 12 6.46 10.72 1.93
N ILE A 13 7.50 11.07 1.16
CA ILE A 13 7.56 10.78 -0.28
C ILE A 13 7.50 9.28 -0.52
N VAL A 14 8.33 8.49 0.17
CA VAL A 14 8.35 7.03 0.05
C VAL A 14 6.98 6.43 0.36
N LEU A 15 6.31 6.87 1.42
CA LEU A 15 4.97 6.43 1.78
C LEU A 15 3.95 6.71 0.66
N ILE A 16 3.98 7.91 0.07
CA ILE A 16 3.09 8.28 -1.02
C ILE A 16 3.37 7.44 -2.27
N VAL A 17 4.64 7.24 -2.62
CA VAL A 17 5.03 6.37 -3.75
C VAL A 17 4.50 4.95 -3.53
N LEU A 18 4.74 4.37 -2.35
CA LEU A 18 4.25 3.04 -2.01
C LEU A 18 2.71 2.94 -2.02
N ALA A 19 2.01 4.03 -1.69
CA ALA A 19 0.55 4.07 -1.75
C ALA A 19 0.02 4.07 -3.21
N VAL A 20 0.73 4.76 -4.12
CA VAL A 20 0.28 4.97 -5.51
C VAL A 20 0.71 3.84 -6.45
N VAL A 21 1.87 3.21 -6.23
CA VAL A 21 2.39 2.13 -7.09
C VAL A 21 1.38 1.00 -7.33
N PRO A 22 0.69 0.46 -6.30
CA PRO A 22 -0.32 -0.58 -6.52
C PRO A 22 -1.47 -0.14 -7.44
N LEU A 23 -1.87 1.14 -7.36
CA LEU A 23 -2.92 1.69 -8.20
C LEU A 23 -2.48 1.84 -9.65
N ILE A 24 -1.23 2.25 -9.88
CA ILE A 24 -0.65 2.28 -11.23
C ILE A 24 -0.60 0.88 -11.82
N THR A 25 -0.14 -0.11 -11.04
CA THR A 25 -0.15 -1.51 -11.46
C THR A 25 -1.55 -1.96 -11.89
N ALA A 26 -2.57 -1.70 -11.07
CA ALA A 26 -3.94 -2.09 -11.42
C ALA A 26 -4.47 -1.35 -12.65
N ALA A 27 -4.19 -0.06 -12.80
CA ALA A 27 -4.59 0.70 -13.97
C ALA A 27 -3.96 0.16 -15.28
N ILE A 28 -2.75 -0.38 -15.21
CA ILE A 28 -2.07 -0.97 -16.38
C ILE A 28 -2.64 -2.36 -16.69
N PHE A 29 -2.75 -3.24 -15.70
CA PHE A 29 -3.01 -4.67 -15.94
C PHE A 29 -4.50 -5.03 -15.98
N VAL A 30 -5.36 -4.40 -15.17
CA VAL A 30 -6.78 -4.78 -15.09
C VAL A 30 -7.52 -4.64 -16.45
N PRO A 31 -7.29 -3.59 -17.26
CA PRO A 31 -7.94 -3.49 -18.57
C PRO A 31 -7.56 -4.62 -19.54
N GLN A 32 -6.41 -5.26 -19.33
CA GLN A 32 -5.90 -6.34 -20.17
C GLN A 32 -6.40 -7.73 -19.72
N MET A 33 -7.08 -7.79 -18.57
CA MET A 33 -7.59 -9.04 -18.00
C MET A 33 -8.98 -9.40 -18.54
N PRO A 34 -9.30 -10.70 -18.65
CA PRO A 34 -10.66 -11.16 -18.91
C PRO A 34 -11.62 -10.68 -17.82
N GLU A 35 -12.93 -10.64 -18.11
CA GLU A 35 -13.95 -10.20 -17.13
C GLU A 35 -13.91 -11.02 -15.83
N GLN A 36 -13.57 -12.30 -15.92
CA GLN A 36 -13.37 -13.19 -14.78
C GLN A 36 -11.92 -13.65 -14.68
N VAL A 37 -11.37 -13.56 -13.47
CA VAL A 37 -10.01 -13.98 -13.13
C VAL A 37 -10.04 -15.04 -12.03
N ALA A 38 -9.07 -15.96 -12.06
CA ALA A 38 -8.89 -16.95 -11.02
C ALA A 38 -8.40 -16.27 -9.74
N MET A 39 -9.20 -16.34 -8.69
CA MET A 39 -8.93 -15.66 -7.41
C MET A 39 -8.47 -16.61 -6.31
N ARG A 40 -8.67 -17.91 -6.50
CA ARG A 40 -8.19 -18.98 -5.62
C ARG A 40 -7.88 -20.19 -6.48
N ILE A 41 -6.69 -20.76 -6.29
CA ILE A 41 -6.16 -21.81 -7.16
C ILE A 41 -5.52 -22.85 -6.26
N ALA A 42 -6.14 -24.03 -6.19
CA ALA A 42 -5.66 -25.13 -5.39
C ALA A 42 -4.20 -25.48 -5.73
N GLN A 43 -3.50 -26.14 -4.80
CA GLN A 43 -2.16 -26.68 -5.08
C GLN A 43 -2.13 -27.65 -6.28
N SER A 44 -3.26 -28.27 -6.64
CA SER A 44 -3.42 -29.09 -7.84
C SER A 44 -3.45 -28.29 -9.15
N GLY A 45 -3.52 -26.96 -9.08
CA GLY A 45 -3.72 -26.07 -10.22
C GLY A 45 -5.19 -25.82 -10.57
N GLU A 46 -6.14 -26.41 -9.84
CA GLU A 46 -7.57 -26.21 -10.09
C GLU A 46 -8.05 -24.86 -9.58
N VAL A 47 -8.80 -24.14 -10.42
CA VAL A 47 -9.41 -22.86 -10.04
C VAL A 47 -10.60 -23.13 -9.11
N MET A 48 -10.44 -22.75 -7.84
CA MET A 48 -11.46 -22.91 -6.79
C MET A 48 -12.43 -21.72 -6.71
N ARG A 49 -12.04 -20.56 -7.24
CA ARG A 49 -12.89 -19.37 -7.28
C ARG A 49 -12.58 -18.48 -8.48
N TRP A 50 -13.60 -18.19 -9.25
CA TRP A 50 -13.61 -17.10 -10.22
C TRP A 50 -14.13 -15.82 -9.56
N GLY A 51 -13.49 -14.70 -9.86
CA GLY A 51 -13.91 -13.38 -9.40
C GLY A 51 -13.84 -12.36 -10.52
N SER A 52 -14.41 -11.19 -10.27
CA SER A 52 -14.34 -10.10 -11.24
C SER A 52 -12.92 -9.55 -11.32
N ARG A 53 -12.44 -9.17 -12.52
CA ARG A 53 -11.15 -8.47 -12.67
C ARG A 53 -11.05 -7.20 -11.82
N TYR A 54 -12.18 -6.57 -11.49
CA TYR A 54 -12.18 -5.36 -10.65
C TYR A 54 -11.86 -5.64 -9.18
N GLU A 55 -11.93 -6.90 -8.72
CA GLU A 55 -11.44 -7.28 -7.38
C GLU A 55 -9.93 -7.02 -7.24
N MET A 56 -9.17 -6.92 -8.34
CA MET A 56 -7.76 -6.54 -8.32
C MET A 56 -7.51 -5.11 -7.80
N PHE A 57 -8.54 -4.27 -7.73
CA PHE A 57 -8.44 -2.92 -7.15
C PHE A 57 -8.51 -2.91 -5.62
N VAL A 58 -8.87 -4.02 -4.96
CA VAL A 58 -9.02 -4.07 -3.50
C VAL A 58 -7.72 -3.63 -2.80
N VAL A 59 -6.61 -4.33 -3.03
CA VAL A 59 -5.32 -3.98 -2.41
C VAL A 59 -4.84 -2.58 -2.80
N PRO A 60 -4.90 -2.16 -4.08
CA PRO A 60 -4.57 -0.79 -4.48
C PRO A 60 -5.35 0.30 -3.75
N VAL A 61 -6.66 0.15 -3.63
CA VAL A 61 -7.50 1.13 -2.93
C VAL A 61 -7.13 1.18 -1.44
N PHE A 62 -6.92 0.02 -0.80
CA PHE A 62 -6.45 -0.03 0.58
C PHE A 62 -5.07 0.61 0.76
N ALA A 63 -4.14 0.41 -0.18
CA ALA A 63 -2.80 1.01 -0.13
C ALA A 63 -2.88 2.54 -0.16
N VAL A 64 -3.71 3.11 -1.04
CA VAL A 64 -3.95 4.55 -1.11
C VAL A 64 -4.58 5.07 0.18
N LEU A 65 -5.67 4.46 0.63
CA LEU A 65 -6.40 4.91 1.82
C LEU A 65 -5.53 4.86 3.07
N LEU A 66 -4.81 3.75 3.30
CA LEU A 66 -3.94 3.58 4.46
C LEU A 66 -2.70 4.48 4.38
N GLY A 67 -2.12 4.64 3.18
CA GLY A 67 -0.99 5.55 2.97
C GLY A 67 -1.36 7.00 3.31
N LEU A 68 -2.49 7.49 2.79
CA LEU A 68 -3.01 8.83 3.08
C LEU A 68 -3.39 8.99 4.56
N ALA A 69 -4.10 8.01 5.13
CA ALA A 69 -4.47 8.03 6.55
C ALA A 69 -3.24 8.08 7.46
N THR A 70 -2.19 7.32 7.13
CA THR A 70 -0.94 7.32 7.90
C THR A 70 -0.19 8.64 7.76
N TYR A 71 -0.13 9.21 6.56
CA TYR A 71 0.49 10.53 6.35
C TYR A 71 -0.23 11.62 7.15
N MET A 72 -1.56 11.66 7.11
CA MET A 72 -2.36 12.61 7.89
C MET A 72 -2.17 12.41 9.40
N SER A 73 -2.13 11.15 9.85
CA SER A 73 -1.92 10.80 11.26
C SER A 73 -0.53 11.21 11.74
N ALA A 74 0.52 10.99 10.95
CA ALA A 74 1.87 11.45 11.26
C ALA A 74 1.91 12.97 11.46
N GLY A 75 1.26 13.73 10.58
CA GLY A 75 1.15 15.18 10.68
C GLY A 75 0.38 15.66 11.91
N LYS A 76 -0.78 15.05 12.18
CA LYS A 76 -1.64 15.39 13.33
C LYS A 76 -0.93 15.10 14.66
N GLN A 77 -0.34 13.92 14.79
CA GLN A 77 0.32 13.47 16.03
C GLN A 77 1.60 14.25 16.29
N ALA A 78 2.37 14.57 15.25
CA ALA A 78 3.57 15.40 15.41
C ALA A 78 3.21 16.81 15.89
N ARG A 79 2.16 17.44 15.33
CA ARG A 79 1.67 18.77 15.78
C ARG A 79 1.25 18.79 17.25
N ALA A 80 0.64 17.71 17.73
CA ALA A 80 0.21 17.61 19.13
C ALA A 80 1.38 17.68 20.13
N HIS A 81 2.60 17.33 19.70
CA HIS A 81 3.79 17.38 20.54
C HIS A 81 4.70 18.60 20.27
N GLU A 82 4.34 19.48 19.33
CA GLU A 82 5.18 20.65 18.97
C GLU A 82 5.32 21.66 20.11
N ILE A 83 4.27 21.83 20.91
CA ILE A 83 4.22 22.79 22.02
C ILE A 83 5.12 22.32 23.17
N ASP A 84 5.09 21.03 23.48
CA ASP A 84 5.82 20.46 24.62
C ASP A 84 7.29 20.19 24.28
N SER A 85 7.58 19.68 23.07
CA SER A 85 8.94 19.36 22.67
C SER A 85 9.08 19.18 21.14
N PRO A 86 9.83 20.07 20.45
CA PRO A 86 10.12 19.93 19.03
C PRO A 86 10.81 18.60 18.65
N ALA A 87 11.65 18.06 19.55
CA ALA A 87 12.31 16.78 19.34
C ALA A 87 11.29 15.61 19.35
N MET A 88 10.30 15.66 20.24
CA MET A 88 9.23 14.66 20.30
C MET A 88 8.33 14.72 19.07
N ALA A 89 8.04 15.92 18.54
CA ALA A 89 7.29 16.07 17.30
C ALA A 89 7.98 15.34 16.12
N VAL A 90 9.31 15.49 16.00
CA VAL A 90 10.09 14.81 14.95
C VAL A 90 10.06 13.29 15.15
N VAL A 91 10.37 12.79 16.35
CA VAL A 91 10.38 11.34 16.62
C VAL A 91 9.01 10.71 16.37
N THR A 92 7.93 11.39 16.75
CA THR A 92 6.56 10.92 16.49
C THR A 92 6.27 10.87 15.00
N ALA A 93 6.58 11.92 14.24
CA ALA A 93 6.43 11.91 12.78
C ALA A 93 7.17 10.73 12.15
N GLU A 94 8.43 10.52 12.53
CA GLU A 94 9.25 9.45 11.99
C GLU A 94 8.70 8.05 12.31
N ARG A 95 8.18 7.84 13.52
CA ARG A 95 7.58 6.56 13.94
C ARG A 95 6.36 6.21 13.11
N PHE A 96 5.44 7.16 12.94
CA PHE A 96 4.23 6.95 12.13
C PHE A 96 4.57 6.68 10.67
N LEU A 97 5.48 7.47 10.10
CA LEU A 97 5.90 7.31 8.71
C LEU A 97 6.61 5.96 8.48
N ARG A 98 7.49 5.53 9.40
CA ARG A 98 8.16 4.23 9.31
C ARG A 98 7.15 3.08 9.33
N ASN A 99 6.18 3.11 10.23
CA ASN A 99 5.13 2.09 10.29
C ASN A 99 4.31 2.08 8.99
N GLY A 100 3.96 3.25 8.46
CA GLY A 100 3.29 3.39 7.17
C GLY A 100 4.10 2.79 6.01
N ILE A 101 5.41 3.00 5.98
CA ILE A 101 6.29 2.41 4.96
C ILE A 101 6.28 0.88 5.05
N VAL A 102 6.40 0.31 6.25
CA VAL A 102 6.35 -1.15 6.45
C VAL A 102 5.04 -1.72 5.93
N THR A 103 3.90 -1.13 6.32
CA THR A 103 2.58 -1.52 5.81
C THR A 103 2.50 -1.35 4.29
N GLY A 104 3.02 -0.26 3.74
CA GLY A 104 3.05 0.00 2.30
C GLY A 104 3.83 -1.07 1.53
N VAL A 105 4.98 -1.51 2.04
CA VAL A 105 5.76 -2.60 1.43
C VAL A 105 4.95 -3.90 1.42
N VAL A 106 4.32 -4.26 2.55
CA VAL A 106 3.47 -5.46 2.64
C VAL A 106 2.33 -5.41 1.62
N LEU A 107 1.65 -4.27 1.49
CA LEU A 107 0.57 -4.11 0.51
C LEU A 107 1.07 -4.16 -0.93
N ASN A 108 2.26 -3.64 -1.23
CA ASN A 108 2.86 -3.78 -2.56
C ASN A 108 3.20 -5.23 -2.89
N LEU A 109 3.73 -5.98 -1.94
CA LEU A 109 4.00 -7.43 -2.10
C LEU A 109 2.71 -8.21 -2.30
N ALA A 110 1.68 -7.93 -1.50
CA ALA A 110 0.36 -8.54 -1.65
C ALA A 110 -0.25 -8.22 -3.02
N ASN A 111 -0.15 -6.98 -3.48
CA ASN A 111 -0.62 -6.56 -4.80
C ASN A 111 0.13 -7.30 -5.91
N ALA A 112 1.47 -7.32 -5.86
CA ALA A 112 2.29 -8.02 -6.85
C ALA A 112 1.95 -9.51 -6.90
N TYR A 113 1.76 -10.14 -5.74
CA TYR A 113 1.35 -11.54 -5.65
C TYR A 113 -0.04 -11.77 -6.25
N MET A 114 -1.04 -10.92 -5.95
CA MET A 114 -2.38 -11.04 -6.52
C MET A 114 -2.36 -10.95 -8.05
N PHE A 115 -1.62 -9.98 -8.61
CA PHE A 115 -1.46 -9.84 -10.05
C PHE A 115 -0.72 -11.04 -10.66
N TYR A 116 0.35 -11.51 -10.01
CA TYR A 116 1.06 -12.72 -10.44
C TYR A 116 0.13 -13.93 -10.49
N ALA A 117 -0.67 -14.16 -9.45
CA ALA A 117 -1.57 -15.30 -9.38
C ALA A 117 -2.68 -15.22 -10.44
N ALA A 118 -3.27 -14.03 -10.63
CA ALA A 118 -4.30 -13.81 -11.64
C ALA A 118 -3.77 -13.98 -13.08
N LEU A 119 -2.53 -13.57 -13.36
CA LEU A 119 -1.94 -13.63 -14.71
C LEU A 119 -1.38 -15.00 -15.05
N THR A 120 -0.83 -15.72 -14.07
CA THR A 120 -0.16 -17.00 -14.31
C THR A 120 -1.03 -18.21 -14.02
N GLY A 121 -2.15 -18.04 -13.32
CA GLY A 121 -2.95 -19.15 -12.84
C GLY A 121 -2.25 -19.98 -11.75
N HIS A 122 -1.29 -19.41 -11.01
CA HIS A 122 -0.60 -20.09 -9.90
C HIS A 122 -0.82 -19.33 -8.58
N GLY A 123 -1.33 -20.02 -7.56
CA GLY A 123 -1.52 -19.47 -6.21
C GLY A 123 -0.71 -20.22 -5.16
N LEU A 124 -0.50 -19.58 -4.00
CA LEU A 124 0.04 -20.21 -2.80
C LEU A 124 -0.97 -21.11 -2.07
N PHE A 125 -2.26 -21.16 -2.50
CA PHE A 125 -3.33 -21.88 -1.80
C PHE A 125 -4.43 -22.46 -2.69
#